data_AF-A0A9K3E0J8-F1
#
_entry.id   AF-A0A9K3E0J8-F1
#
_cell.length_a   1.000
_cell.length_b   1.000
_cell.length_c   1.000
_cell.angle_alpha   90.00
_cell.angle_beta   90.00
_cell.angle_gamma   90.00
#
_symmetry.space_group_name_H-M   'P 1'
#
loop_
_entity.id
_entity.type
_entity.pdbx_description
1 polymer ?
#
loop_
_entity_poly.entity_id
_entity_poly.type
_entity_poly.pdbx_seq_one_letter_code
_entity_poly.pdbx_strand_id
1 'polypeptide(L)'
;MSINIPKDPSEGSSRSATADQSHHPAPLSRYESQKRRDWNTFGQYLKNQRPPVPLAQCNFSHVLEFLRYLDQFGKTKVHILGCAFFGQPDPPAPCTCPLRQAWGSLDALIGRLRAAYEENGGSPENNPFGNSAIRVYLREVKECQAKARGIPYKKKKKRKNQIKASEEMKAPKLQAT
;
A
#
# COMPACT_ATOMS: atom_id res chain seq x y z
N MET A 1 -40.70 -38.57 -37.94
CA MET A 1 -41.90 -39.18 -37.34
C MET A 1 -41.44 -40.18 -36.29
N SER A 2 -42.21 -40.30 -35.21
CA SER A 2 -41.97 -41.18 -34.04
C SER A 2 -41.04 -40.61 -32.96
N ILE A 3 -41.34 -40.57 -31.65
CA ILE A 3 -42.53 -40.52 -30.78
C ILE A 3 -41.97 -40.86 -29.37
N ASN A 4 -42.41 -40.10 -28.35
CA ASN A 4 -42.49 -40.41 -26.90
C ASN A 4 -41.28 -40.48 -25.94
N ILE A 5 -41.46 -39.67 -24.88
CA ILE A 5 -40.99 -39.60 -23.48
C ILE A 5 -41.45 -40.87 -22.70
N PRO A 6 -40.76 -41.40 -21.64
CA PRO A 6 -40.79 -40.77 -20.31
C PRO A 6 -39.63 -40.91 -19.32
N LYS A 7 -39.77 -40.02 -18.33
CA LYS A 7 -39.08 -39.73 -17.08
C LYS A 7 -39.27 -40.84 -16.04
N ASP A 8 -38.22 -41.12 -15.25
CA ASP A 8 -38.35 -41.69 -13.91
C ASP A 8 -37.37 -41.01 -12.91
N PRO A 9 -37.75 -40.90 -11.62
CA PRO A 9 -36.99 -40.23 -10.58
C PRO A 9 -36.10 -41.22 -9.81
N SER A 10 -34.91 -40.80 -9.38
CA SER A 10 -34.11 -41.56 -8.42
C SER A 10 -33.77 -40.68 -7.23
N GLU A 11 -34.50 -40.91 -6.14
CA GLU A 11 -34.06 -40.56 -4.79
C GLU A 11 -32.90 -41.48 -4.40
N GLY A 12 -31.85 -40.89 -3.83
CA GLY A 12 -30.68 -41.61 -3.32
C GLY A 12 -30.00 -40.79 -2.24
N SER A 13 -30.46 -41.01 -1.00
CA SER A 13 -29.97 -40.41 0.24
C SER A 13 -28.53 -40.84 0.59
N SER A 14 -27.85 -39.94 1.30
CA SER A 14 -26.76 -40.18 2.26
C SER A 14 -25.42 -40.73 1.74
N ARG A 15 -24.44 -39.81 1.65
CA ARG A 15 -23.02 -40.12 1.83
C ARG A 15 -22.47 -39.14 2.86
N SER A 16 -22.33 -39.61 4.09
CA SER A 16 -21.56 -38.94 5.13
C SER A 16 -20.13 -38.75 4.62
N ALA A 17 -19.78 -37.52 4.23
CA ALA A 17 -18.40 -37.15 3.99
C ALA A 17 -17.73 -37.01 5.36
N THR A 18 -17.09 -38.09 5.80
CA THR A 18 -16.13 -38.07 6.91
C THR A 18 -15.05 -37.04 6.59
N ALA A 19 -14.91 -36.07 7.48
CA ALA A 19 -13.90 -35.03 7.46
C ALA A 19 -12.50 -35.65 7.51
N ASP A 20 -11.76 -35.55 6.41
CA ASP A 20 -10.31 -35.59 6.44
C ASP A 20 -9.80 -34.15 6.31
N GLN A 21 -9.78 -33.43 7.44
CA GLN A 21 -9.14 -32.12 7.54
C GLN A 21 -7.63 -32.34 7.53
N SER A 22 -7.06 -32.41 6.33
CA SER A 22 -5.67 -32.04 6.12
C SER A 22 -5.52 -30.59 6.58
N HIS A 23 -4.83 -30.41 7.72
CA HIS A 23 -4.44 -29.11 8.26
C HIS A 23 -3.41 -28.43 7.34
N HIS A 24 -3.84 -28.01 6.16
CA HIS A 24 -3.13 -26.99 5.41
C HIS A 24 -3.41 -25.66 6.10
N PRO A 25 -2.38 -24.93 6.59
CA PRO A 25 -2.61 -23.60 7.12
C PRO A 25 -3.30 -22.77 6.04
N ALA A 26 -4.41 -22.12 6.41
CA ALA A 26 -5.19 -21.31 5.49
C ALA A 26 -4.24 -20.33 4.76
N PRO A 27 -4.39 -20.16 3.43
CA PRO A 27 -3.52 -19.28 2.68
C PRO A 27 -3.58 -17.88 3.29
N LEU A 28 -2.40 -17.35 3.63
CA LEU A 28 -2.25 -16.02 4.21
C LEU A 28 -2.97 -14.99 3.33
N SER A 29 -3.60 -13.99 3.96
CA SER A 29 -4.13 -12.83 3.25
C SER A 29 -3.09 -12.27 2.27
N ARG A 30 -3.56 -11.69 1.15
CA ARG A 30 -2.69 -11.03 0.16
C ARG A 30 -1.72 -10.05 0.81
N TYR A 31 -2.20 -9.30 1.81
CA TYR A 31 -1.38 -8.35 2.57
C TYR A 31 -0.27 -9.07 3.35
N GLU A 32 -0.62 -10.11 4.11
CA GLU A 32 0.32 -10.90 4.92
C GLU A 32 1.40 -11.57 4.07
N SER A 33 1.01 -12.17 2.95
CA SER A 33 1.96 -12.74 1.99
C SER A 33 2.94 -11.69 1.44
N GLN A 34 2.46 -10.47 1.15
CA GLN A 34 3.32 -9.39 0.66
C GLN A 34 4.27 -8.90 1.76
N LYS A 35 3.75 -8.67 2.97
CA LYS A 35 4.54 -8.25 4.14
C LYS A 35 5.68 -9.24 4.43
N ARG A 36 5.38 -10.54 4.41
CA ARG A 36 6.39 -11.60 4.60
C ARG A 36 7.47 -11.58 3.52
N ARG A 37 7.10 -11.40 2.25
CA ARG A 37 8.09 -11.28 1.15
C ARG A 37 8.98 -10.06 1.32
N ASP A 38 8.40 -8.93 1.66
CA ASP A 38 9.14 -7.69 1.84
C ASP A 38 10.10 -7.79 3.02
N TRP A 39 9.64 -8.38 4.13
CA TRP A 39 10.47 -8.66 5.31
C TRP A 39 11.65 -9.56 4.98
N ASN A 40 11.40 -10.68 4.28
CA ASN A 40 12.47 -11.59 3.86
C ASN A 40 13.46 -10.90 2.92
N THR A 41 12.98 -10.08 1.99
CA THR A 41 13.82 -9.31 1.07
C THR A 41 14.72 -8.34 1.83
N PHE A 42 14.17 -7.63 2.82
CA PHE A 42 14.95 -6.74 3.68
C PHE A 42 15.98 -7.50 4.53
N GLY A 43 15.61 -8.63 5.13
CA GLY A 43 16.53 -9.48 5.86
C GLY A 43 17.68 -9.99 4.99
N GLN A 44 17.40 -10.35 3.73
CA GLN A 44 18.43 -10.74 2.78
C GLN A 44 19.34 -9.57 2.41
N TYR A 45 18.77 -8.37 2.23
CA TYR A 45 19.55 -7.16 1.98
C TYR A 45 20.56 -6.89 3.10
N LEU A 46 20.16 -7.04 4.37
CA LEU A 46 21.06 -6.86 5.51
C LEU A 46 22.19 -7.90 5.55
N LYS A 47 21.87 -9.16 5.24
CA LYS A 47 22.87 -10.25 5.17
C LYS A 47 23.90 -10.03 4.04
N ASN A 48 23.49 -9.37 2.97
CA ASN A 48 24.34 -9.10 1.82
C ASN A 48 25.23 -7.85 2.00
N GLN A 49 25.08 -7.11 3.09
CA GLN A 49 25.97 -6.00 3.43
C GLN A 49 27.40 -6.48 3.70
N ARG A 50 28.37 -5.58 3.57
CA ARG A 50 29.78 -5.86 3.87
C ARG A 50 30.30 -4.83 4.88
N PRO A 51 30.38 -5.18 6.18
CA PRO A 51 30.03 -6.47 6.79
C PRO A 51 28.50 -6.73 6.87
N PRO A 52 28.04 -7.99 6.99
CA PRO A 52 26.63 -8.30 7.21
C PRO A 52 26.08 -7.61 8.45
N VAL A 53 24.85 -7.09 8.38
CA VAL A 53 24.23 -6.33 9.47
C VAL A 53 23.20 -7.20 10.20
N PRO A 54 23.40 -7.55 11.48
CA PRO A 54 22.36 -8.20 12.29
C PRO A 54 21.15 -7.28 12.46
N LEU A 55 19.94 -7.86 12.52
CA LEU A 55 18.71 -7.07 12.69
C LEU A 55 18.73 -6.19 13.95
N ALA A 56 19.35 -6.66 15.04
CA ALA A 56 19.52 -5.90 16.28
C ALA A 56 20.40 -4.64 16.13
N GLN A 57 21.28 -4.61 15.13
CA GLN A 57 22.15 -3.48 14.80
C GLN A 57 21.57 -2.65 13.63
N CYS A 58 20.44 -3.07 13.08
CA CYS A 58 19.76 -2.32 12.02
C CYS A 58 19.24 -0.99 12.57
N ASN A 59 19.52 0.09 11.84
CA ASN A 59 19.05 1.43 12.16
C ASN A 59 18.49 2.08 10.88
N PHE A 60 18.01 3.31 10.98
CA PHE A 60 17.35 4.00 9.88
C PHE A 60 18.24 4.22 8.65
N SER A 61 19.58 4.27 8.79
CA SER A 61 20.49 4.43 7.65
C SER A 61 20.40 3.24 6.70
N HIS A 62 20.44 2.01 7.24
CA HIS A 62 20.30 0.79 6.45
C HIS A 62 18.94 0.71 5.74
N VAL A 63 17.89 1.25 6.38
CA VAL A 63 16.56 1.34 5.76
C VAL A 63 16.57 2.34 4.60
N LEU A 64 17.19 3.51 4.74
CA LEU A 64 17.31 4.49 3.66
C LEU A 64 18.10 3.93 2.47
N GLU A 65 19.22 3.26 2.73
CA GLU A 65 20.02 2.62 1.70
C GLU A 65 19.24 1.51 0.98
N PHE A 66 18.48 0.71 1.73
CA PHE A 66 17.60 -0.29 1.14
C PHE A 66 16.55 0.34 0.21
N LEU A 67 15.92 1.45 0.63
CA LEU A 67 14.96 2.15 -0.23
C LEU A 67 15.62 2.70 -1.49
N ARG A 68 16.84 3.26 -1.40
CA ARG A 68 17.60 3.75 -2.55
C ARG A 68 18.04 2.62 -3.48
N TYR A 69 18.37 1.45 -2.94
CA TYR A 69 18.66 0.25 -3.71
C TYR A 69 17.42 -0.21 -4.51
N LEU A 70 16.26 -0.32 -3.85
CA LEU A 70 15.01 -0.70 -4.54
C LEU A 70 14.60 0.29 -5.63
N ASP A 71 14.91 1.57 -5.43
CA ASP A 71 14.61 2.65 -6.36
C ASP A 71 15.28 2.45 -7.74
N GLN A 72 16.36 1.67 -7.82
CA GLN A 72 17.05 1.37 -9.08
C GLN A 72 16.24 0.43 -10.01
N PHE A 73 15.37 -0.39 -9.43
CA PHE A 73 14.55 -1.38 -10.16
C PHE A 73 13.11 -0.92 -10.35
N GLY A 74 12.93 0.40 -10.34
CA GLY A 74 11.66 1.06 -10.55
C GLY A 74 11.04 0.80 -11.92
N LYS A 75 9.73 1.02 -12.00
CA LYS A 75 8.97 0.98 -13.27
C LYS A 75 8.40 2.35 -13.67
N THR A 76 8.56 3.36 -12.82
CA THR A 76 8.02 4.69 -13.05
C THR A 76 9.09 5.60 -13.63
N LYS A 77 8.84 6.23 -14.79
CA LYS A 77 9.72 7.27 -15.32
C LYS A 77 9.66 8.50 -14.41
N VAL A 78 10.83 8.96 -13.93
CA VAL A 78 10.94 10.17 -13.11
C VAL A 78 11.90 11.14 -13.80
N HIS A 79 11.34 12.23 -14.32
CA HIS A 79 12.10 13.26 -15.03
C HIS A 79 13.03 14.02 -14.07
N ILE A 80 14.30 14.16 -14.45
CA ILE A 80 15.30 14.94 -13.70
C ILE A 80 15.23 16.42 -14.07
N LEU A 81 15.74 17.28 -13.18
CA LEU A 81 15.88 18.70 -13.46
C LEU A 81 16.78 18.88 -14.69
N GLY A 82 16.28 19.55 -15.73
CA GLY A 82 16.96 19.68 -17.03
C GLY A 82 16.40 18.78 -18.15
N CYS A 83 15.49 17.84 -17.83
CA CYS A 83 14.74 17.14 -18.87
C CYS A 83 13.71 18.07 -19.53
N ALA A 84 13.63 18.07 -20.86
CA ALA A 84 12.63 18.84 -21.63
C ALA A 84 11.16 18.52 -21.24
N PHE A 85 10.94 17.33 -20.70
CA PHE A 85 9.63 16.86 -20.25
C PHE A 85 9.40 17.02 -18.74
N PHE A 86 10.32 17.65 -18.01
CA PHE A 86 10.14 17.89 -16.59
C PHE A 86 8.89 18.74 -16.35
N GLY A 87 7.96 18.24 -15.56
CA GLY A 87 6.71 18.95 -15.31
C GLY A 87 5.64 18.78 -16.40
N GLN A 88 5.82 17.87 -17.35
CA GLN A 88 4.81 17.53 -18.35
C GLN A 88 4.10 16.21 -17.99
N PRO A 89 2.77 16.21 -17.77
CA PRO A 89 2.03 15.01 -17.40
C PRO A 89 1.98 13.94 -18.51
N ASP A 90 1.96 14.38 -19.76
CA ASP A 90 1.86 13.52 -20.94
C ASP A 90 2.97 13.91 -21.96
N PRO A 91 4.19 13.40 -21.79
CA PRO A 91 5.31 13.78 -22.62
C PRO A 91 5.17 13.19 -24.03
N PRO A 92 5.28 14.00 -25.10
CA PRO A 92 5.02 13.57 -26.47
C PRO A 92 6.11 12.65 -27.06
N ALA A 93 7.23 12.47 -26.37
CA ALA A 93 8.36 11.65 -26.80
C ALA A 93 9.09 11.01 -25.60
N PRO A 94 9.82 9.90 -25.82
CA PRO A 94 10.59 9.25 -24.76
C PRO A 94 11.80 10.07 -24.31
N CYS A 95 12.28 9.84 -23.09
CA CYS A 95 13.54 10.40 -22.59
C CYS A 95 14.41 9.38 -21.85
N THR A 96 15.68 9.76 -21.68
CA THR A 96 16.73 9.00 -20.99
C THR A 96 16.65 9.08 -19.46
N CYS A 97 15.61 9.72 -18.91
CA CYS A 97 15.45 9.80 -17.46
C CYS A 97 15.31 8.39 -16.85
N PRO A 98 15.81 8.19 -15.62
CA PRO A 98 15.80 6.88 -14.98
C PRO A 98 14.38 6.40 -14.65
N LEU A 99 14.22 5.08 -14.58
CA LEU A 99 13.06 4.46 -13.96
C LEU A 99 13.29 4.31 -12.46
N ARG A 100 12.32 4.74 -11.67
CA ARG A 100 12.36 4.82 -10.21
C ARG A 100 11.12 4.17 -9.60
N GLN A 101 11.16 3.83 -8.32
CA GLN A 101 10.00 3.30 -7.63
C GLN A 101 8.96 4.41 -7.46
N ALA A 102 7.68 4.09 -7.64
CA ALA A 102 6.65 5.06 -7.33
C ALA A 102 6.66 5.36 -5.83
N TRP A 103 6.50 6.64 -5.46
CA TRP A 103 6.45 7.06 -4.05
C TRP A 103 5.49 6.21 -3.22
N GLY A 104 4.27 5.97 -3.72
CA GLY A 104 3.26 5.19 -3.01
C GLY A 104 3.67 3.73 -2.76
N SER A 105 4.49 3.14 -3.64
CA SER A 105 5.02 1.79 -3.44
C SER A 105 6.05 1.75 -2.31
N LEU A 106 6.93 2.76 -2.22
CA LEU A 106 7.91 2.88 -1.14
C LEU A 106 7.23 3.14 0.20
N ASP A 107 6.22 4.01 0.23
CA ASP A 107 5.45 4.31 1.45
C ASP A 107 4.72 3.07 1.97
N ALA A 108 4.04 2.34 1.08
CA ALA A 108 3.35 1.11 1.45
C ALA A 108 4.32 0.00 1.90
N LEU A 109 5.51 -0.09 1.30
CA LEU A 109 6.56 -1.01 1.72
C LEU A 109 7.01 -0.70 3.15
N ILE A 110 7.30 0.56 3.46
CA ILE A 110 7.69 0.99 4.80
C ILE A 110 6.60 0.69 5.83
N GLY A 111 5.33 0.91 5.48
CA GLY A 111 4.20 0.53 6.33
C GLY A 111 4.19 -0.96 6.67
N ARG A 112 4.40 -1.83 5.66
CA ARG A 112 4.49 -3.28 5.86
C ARG A 112 5.70 -3.69 6.69
N LEU A 113 6.86 -3.08 6.46
CA LEU A 113 8.08 -3.38 7.21
C LEU A 113 8.00 -2.93 8.67
N ARG A 114 7.32 -1.81 8.99
CA ARG A 114 7.02 -1.43 10.38
C ARG A 114 6.22 -2.52 11.08
N ALA A 115 5.11 -2.94 10.49
CA ALA A 115 4.25 -3.98 11.04
C ALA A 115 5.00 -5.32 11.19
N ALA A 116 5.80 -5.70 10.19
CA ALA A 116 6.61 -6.90 10.25
C ALA A 116 7.64 -6.86 11.39
N TYR A 117 8.27 -5.71 11.63
CA TYR A 117 9.23 -5.54 12.72
C TYR A 117 8.59 -5.78 14.09
N GLU A 118 7.40 -5.22 14.32
CA GLU A 118 6.64 -5.38 15.57
C GLU A 118 6.20 -6.83 15.78
N GLU A 119 5.74 -7.51 14.73
CA GLU A 119 5.37 -8.93 14.79
C GLU A 119 6.56 -9.88 15.02
N ASN A 120 7.78 -9.44 14.69
CA ASN A 120 9.02 -10.19 14.96
C ASN A 120 9.65 -9.81 16.31
N GLY A 121 8.87 -9.22 17.23
CA GLY A 121 9.28 -8.92 18.61
C GLY A 121 9.99 -7.57 18.78
N GLY A 122 10.02 -6.74 17.75
CA GLY A 122 10.57 -5.39 17.84
C GLY A 122 9.60 -4.43 18.54
N SER A 123 10.12 -3.49 19.34
CA SER A 123 9.27 -2.47 19.96
C SER A 123 8.97 -1.30 18.99
N PRO A 124 7.78 -0.69 19.05
CA PRO A 124 7.46 0.48 18.22
C PRO A 124 8.42 1.66 18.41
N GLU A 125 8.95 1.86 19.62
CA GLU A 125 9.85 2.97 19.96
C GLU A 125 11.22 2.84 19.29
N ASN A 126 11.72 1.61 19.16
CA ASN A 126 13.02 1.31 18.55
C ASN A 126 12.92 0.94 17.07
N ASN A 127 11.73 1.08 16.48
CA ASN A 127 11.46 0.65 15.11
C ASN A 127 12.26 1.50 14.09
N PRO A 128 13.23 0.92 13.37
CA PRO A 128 14.08 1.68 12.44
C PRO A 128 13.29 2.25 11.26
N PHE A 129 12.19 1.60 10.87
CA PHE A 129 11.29 2.07 9.82
C PHE A 129 10.38 3.22 10.30
N GLY A 130 10.21 3.38 11.62
CA GLY A 130 9.47 4.45 12.28
C GLY A 130 10.23 5.78 12.40
N ASN A 131 11.53 5.78 12.11
CA ASN A 131 12.40 6.94 12.29
C ASN A 131 11.97 8.16 11.44
N SER A 132 12.16 9.36 11.98
CA SER A 132 11.80 10.63 11.35
C SER A 132 12.52 10.87 10.02
N ALA A 133 13.77 10.43 9.87
CA ALA A 133 14.55 10.53 8.63
C ALA A 133 13.87 9.78 7.47
N ILE A 134 13.23 8.63 7.73
CA ILE A 134 12.47 7.89 6.72
C ILE A 134 11.28 8.70 6.22
N ARG A 135 10.59 9.41 7.13
CA ARG A 135 9.45 10.26 6.77
C ARG A 135 9.87 11.47 5.93
N VAL A 136 11.01 12.06 6.24
CA VAL A 136 11.58 13.17 5.47
C VAL A 136 11.93 12.70 4.05
N TYR A 137 12.66 11.58 3.94
CA TYR A 137 12.99 10.98 2.65
C TYR A 137 11.75 10.69 1.79
N LEU A 138 10.73 10.05 2.35
CA LEU A 138 9.50 9.77 1.62
C LEU A 138 8.78 11.05 1.17
N ARG A 139 8.82 12.12 1.97
CA ARG A 139 8.25 13.42 1.58
C ARG A 139 9.01 14.04 0.41
N GLU A 140 10.34 14.03 0.45
CA GLU A 140 11.18 14.54 -0.64
C GLU A 140 10.92 13.76 -1.93
N VAL A 141 10.88 12.42 -1.86
CA VAL A 141 10.55 11.58 -3.03
C VAL A 141 9.17 11.93 -3.59
N LYS A 142 8.16 12.13 -2.73
CA LYS A 142 6.82 12.54 -3.16
C LYS A 142 6.85 13.87 -3.91
N GLU A 143 7.54 14.86 -3.37
CA GLU A 143 7.63 16.19 -3.95
C GLU A 143 8.40 16.18 -5.27
N CYS A 144 9.53 15.49 -5.35
CA CYS A 144 10.30 15.32 -6.57
C CYS A 144 9.47 14.65 -7.67
N GLN A 145 8.76 13.55 -7.36
CA GLN A 145 7.90 12.88 -8.35
C GLN A 145 6.70 13.72 -8.76
N ALA A 146 6.09 14.48 -7.84
CA ALA A 146 4.98 15.36 -8.17
C ALA A 146 5.40 16.49 -9.11
N LYS A 147 6.55 17.12 -8.84
CA LYS A 147 7.15 18.14 -9.72
C LYS A 147 7.50 17.56 -11.09
N ALA A 148 8.15 16.39 -11.13
CA ALA A 148 8.54 15.74 -12.36
C ALA A 148 7.35 15.38 -13.27
N ARG A 149 6.21 14.99 -12.68
CA ARG A 149 4.97 14.67 -13.41
C ARG A 149 4.12 15.89 -13.77
N GLY A 150 4.47 17.09 -13.30
CA GLY A 150 3.71 18.29 -13.64
C GLY A 150 2.33 18.38 -13.03
N ILE A 151 2.02 17.60 -11.98
CA ILE A 151 0.72 17.65 -11.33
C ILE A 151 0.64 19.00 -10.59
N PRO A 152 -0.22 19.95 -11.01
CA PRO A 152 -0.32 21.22 -10.32
C PRO A 152 -0.79 20.94 -8.90
N TYR A 153 -0.07 21.47 -7.90
CA TYR A 153 -0.46 21.38 -6.49
C TYR A 153 -1.68 22.29 -6.23
N LYS A 154 -2.84 21.98 -6.82
CA LYS A 154 -4.11 22.54 -6.38
C LYS A 154 -4.47 21.82 -5.08
N LYS A 155 -4.12 22.42 -3.94
CA LYS A 155 -4.75 22.08 -2.64
C LYS A 155 -6.26 22.12 -2.86
N LYS A 156 -6.92 20.95 -3.01
CA LYS A 156 -8.37 20.86 -2.84
C LYS A 156 -8.64 21.20 -1.38
N LYS A 157 -8.93 22.47 -1.12
CA LYS A 157 -9.48 22.95 0.16
C LYS A 157 -10.75 22.14 0.39
N LYS A 158 -10.69 21.17 1.31
CA LYS A 158 -11.85 20.35 1.70
C LYS A 158 -12.93 21.34 2.15
N ARG A 159 -13.97 21.53 1.33
CA ARG A 159 -15.17 22.26 1.76
C ARG A 159 -15.73 21.47 2.93
N LYS A 160 -15.59 22.03 4.13
CA LYS A 160 -16.24 21.53 5.34
C LYS A 160 -17.73 21.67 5.08
N ASN A 161 -18.42 20.57 4.76
CA ASN A 161 -19.87 20.57 4.66
C ASN A 161 -20.40 21.06 6.01
N GLN A 162 -20.93 22.29 6.04
CA GLN A 162 -21.81 22.74 7.11
C GLN A 162 -23.07 21.89 6.99
N ILE A 163 -23.15 20.85 7.82
CA ILE A 163 -24.42 20.23 8.17
C ILE A 163 -25.13 21.30 9.01
N LYS A 164 -26.01 22.09 8.38
CA LYS A 164 -26.98 22.90 9.11
C LYS A 164 -28.00 21.92 9.68
N ALA A 165 -27.90 21.66 10.98
CA ALA A 165 -29.01 21.15 11.76
C ALA A 165 -30.07 22.25 11.82
N SER A 166 -31.14 22.09 11.05
CA SER A 166 -32.39 22.80 11.30
C SER A 166 -33.18 21.95 12.29
N GLU A 167 -32.93 22.16 13.59
CA GLU A 167 -33.84 21.66 14.62
C GLU A 167 -35.09 22.53 14.66
N GLU A 168 -36.18 21.79 14.58
CA GLU A 168 -37.58 22.11 14.78
C GLU A 168 -37.80 22.72 16.17
N MET A 169 -38.40 23.92 16.24
CA MET A 169 -39.04 24.39 17.47
C MET A 169 -40.49 24.79 17.17
N LYS A 170 -41.38 23.85 17.48
CA LYS A 170 -42.84 23.98 17.60
C LYS A 170 -43.15 24.79 18.87
N ALA A 171 -43.93 25.88 18.80
CA ALA A 171 -45.32 26.03 19.27
C ALA A 171 -45.45 27.25 20.22
N PRO A 172 -46.64 27.76 20.61
CA PRO A 172 -48.00 27.63 20.05
C PRO A 172 -48.71 28.98 19.78
N LYS A 173 -49.85 28.90 19.07
CA LYS A 173 -50.88 29.94 18.90
C LYS A 173 -51.61 30.27 20.21
N LEU A 174 -51.91 31.55 20.45
CA LEU A 174 -53.12 32.03 21.13
C LEU A 174 -53.57 33.38 20.55
N GLN A 175 -54.88 33.60 20.58
CA GLN A 175 -55.71 34.48 19.75
C GLN A 175 -55.88 35.91 20.27
N ALA A 176 -56.22 36.83 19.35
CA ALA A 176 -57.17 37.94 19.50
C ALA A 176 -57.90 37.98 18.13
N THR A 177 -59.21 38.01 17.98
CA THR A 177 -60.34 38.61 18.73
C THR A 177 -61.60 37.77 18.51
#